data_AF-A0A5B2VVQ2-F1
#
_entry.id   AF-A0A5B2VVQ2-F1
#
_cell.length_a   1.000
_cell.length_b   1.000
_cell.length_c   1.000
_cell.angle_alpha   90.00
_cell.angle_beta   90.00
_cell.angle_gamma   90.00
#
_symmetry.space_group_name_H-M   'P 1'
#
loop_
_entity.id
_entity.type
_entity.pdbx_description
1 polymer ?
#
loop_
_entity_poly.entity_id
_entity_poly.type
_entity_poly.pdbx_seq_one_letter_code
_entity_poly.pdbx_strand_id
1 'polypeptide(L)'
;MALNNIRFVLGQGGLGRPLAGQDHISGLVFYCVNGSLPSGFTTTSRIKQFFSVEDAEAAGILANYSDETAAEGSYLVTAIGVNGDTVGFTVAEPLGVTVNLGTYTKTAAETTVNAIATAITAIINAGTNTHGYSAEANTATVTIVARRGMGVFFNSGTPLTATASGTLAGTLTQFTGGVASKQAVWHYHISEYFRLQPQGNLYVGFFAVPTPYTFSEIQTIQNYANGTIRQVGLYKDSAAYSASDVDLIHGVCNSLVAAHKEIIAVYAADMAAVTDISTLTDLSTKSDNLVSVVIGQDGAALGALLYLTTGKSITTLGATLGAISLAKVSESIAWLRKFNISNGVECDTLAFANGKLFSDVTVTDSLLSALQDKCYTFLRKFVGVAGSFFNENRTAIARTSDYAYINDNRTIQKATRGVYTSLIFDLNGPLTLNADGTLAATTIASLQGNSEVNLIQMIRDSELSAYQVAINPAQNVLQTELLVITINLVPIGTARNIQVNIGFNVAIN
;
A
#
# COMPACT_ATOMS: atom_id res chain seq x y z
N MET A 1 -10.00 1.90 -49.24
CA MET A 1 -9.63 2.92 -48.24
C MET A 1 -10.91 3.51 -47.70
N ALA A 2 -11.10 3.50 -46.37
CA ALA A 2 -12.24 4.18 -45.76
C ALA A 2 -12.09 5.70 -45.96
N LEU A 3 -13.20 6.41 -46.14
CA LEU A 3 -13.22 7.87 -46.28
C LEU A 3 -12.71 8.54 -45.00
N ASN A 4 -12.01 9.67 -45.17
CA ASN A 4 -11.58 10.51 -44.05
C ASN A 4 -12.82 10.93 -43.23
N ASN A 5 -12.85 10.56 -41.95
CA ASN A 5 -13.96 10.86 -41.05
C ASN A 5 -13.42 11.28 -39.67
N ILE A 6 -14.09 12.22 -39.01
CA ILE A 6 -13.83 12.57 -37.62
C ILE A 6 -14.54 11.55 -36.74
N ARG A 7 -13.78 10.70 -36.07
CA ARG A 7 -14.29 9.72 -35.12
C ARG A 7 -14.20 10.31 -33.71
N PHE A 8 -15.34 10.54 -33.07
CA PHE A 8 -15.38 10.81 -31.63
C PHE A 8 -15.24 9.50 -30.88
N VAL A 9 -14.16 9.35 -30.12
CA VAL A 9 -14.00 8.27 -29.14
C VAL A 9 -14.49 8.82 -27.81
N LEU A 10 -15.69 8.42 -27.40
CA LEU A 10 -16.22 8.75 -26.09
C LEU A 10 -15.52 7.87 -25.05
N GLY A 11 -14.61 8.45 -24.28
CA GLY A 11 -14.01 7.80 -23.11
C GLY A 11 -15.03 7.72 -21.96
N GLN A 12 -15.03 6.62 -21.22
CA GLN A 12 -15.76 6.50 -19.96
C GLN A 12 -15.00 7.23 -18.84
N GLY A 13 -14.85 8.56 -18.99
CA GLY A 13 -14.23 9.40 -17.96
C GLY A 13 -15.25 9.71 -16.89
N GLY A 14 -15.56 8.73 -16.02
CA GLY A 14 -16.45 8.87 -14.87
C GLY A 14 -16.35 10.29 -14.32
N LEU A 15 -17.47 11.04 -14.37
CA LEU A 15 -17.56 12.51 -14.25
C LEU A 15 -17.10 13.08 -12.89
N GLY A 16 -16.34 12.30 -12.11
CA GLY A 16 -15.64 12.70 -10.90
C GLY A 16 -14.78 13.92 -11.20
N ARG A 17 -15.36 15.09 -10.93
CA ARG A 17 -14.64 16.36 -10.98
C ARG A 17 -13.38 16.20 -10.13
N PRO A 18 -12.20 16.60 -10.62
CA PRO A 18 -10.98 16.59 -9.83
C PRO A 18 -11.24 17.23 -8.48
N LEU A 19 -10.79 16.58 -7.40
CA LEU A 19 -10.89 17.15 -6.07
C LEU A 19 -10.16 18.49 -6.05
N ALA A 20 -10.74 19.46 -5.35
CA ALA A 20 -10.10 20.77 -5.20
C ALA A 20 -8.81 20.64 -4.38
N GLY A 21 -7.81 21.46 -4.70
CA GLY A 21 -6.53 21.48 -4.01
C GLY A 21 -5.62 20.29 -4.36
N GLN A 22 -4.55 20.14 -3.59
CA GLN A 22 -3.47 19.17 -3.87
C GLN A 22 -3.25 18.19 -2.72
N ASP A 23 -4.00 18.29 -1.62
CA ASP A 23 -3.74 17.52 -0.39
C ASP A 23 -3.95 16.00 -0.57
N HIS A 24 -4.72 15.61 -1.58
CA HIS A 24 -5.02 14.23 -1.96
C HIS A 24 -4.05 13.66 -3.02
N ILE A 25 -3.11 14.46 -3.55
CA ILE A 25 -2.20 13.97 -4.58
C ILE A 25 -1.15 13.06 -3.95
N SER A 26 -1.12 11.81 -4.39
CA SER A 26 -0.32 10.74 -3.80
C SER A 26 0.67 10.16 -4.80
N GLY A 27 1.81 9.67 -4.30
CA GLY A 27 2.78 8.89 -5.05
C GLY A 27 2.82 7.45 -4.55
N LEU A 28 3.11 6.48 -5.41
CA LEU A 28 3.35 5.10 -5.04
C LEU A 28 4.57 4.58 -5.81
N VAL A 29 5.55 4.08 -5.07
CA VAL A 29 6.85 3.66 -5.59
C VAL A 29 6.98 2.16 -5.44
N PHE A 30 7.22 1.50 -6.58
CA PHE A 30 7.54 0.08 -6.68
C PHE A 30 8.94 -0.11 -7.23
N TYR A 31 9.57 -1.23 -6.87
CA TYR A 31 10.88 -1.62 -7.36
C TYR A 31 10.78 -2.89 -8.19
N CYS A 32 11.34 -2.87 -9.40
CA CYS A 32 11.38 -4.04 -10.27
C CYS A 32 12.57 -3.99 -11.23
N VAL A 33 13.01 -5.17 -11.69
CA VAL A 33 14.02 -5.26 -12.75
C VAL A 33 13.43 -4.78 -14.08
N ASN A 34 14.27 -4.25 -14.97
CA ASN A 34 13.82 -3.63 -16.24
C ASN A 34 12.96 -4.57 -17.10
N GLY A 35 13.26 -5.87 -17.09
CA GLY A 35 12.50 -6.87 -17.85
C GLY A 35 11.12 -7.20 -17.28
N SER A 36 10.79 -6.73 -16.08
CA SER A 36 9.49 -6.94 -15.42
C SER A 36 8.61 -5.69 -15.45
N LEU A 37 8.97 -4.65 -16.19
CA LEU A 37 8.13 -3.45 -16.29
C LEU A 37 6.74 -3.80 -16.87
N PRO A 38 5.64 -3.23 -16.34
CA PRO A 38 4.34 -3.37 -16.98
C PRO A 38 4.38 -2.82 -18.41
N SER A 39 3.54 -3.36 -19.31
CA SER A 39 3.66 -3.11 -20.75
C SER A 39 3.55 -1.64 -21.18
N GLY A 40 2.89 -0.80 -20.37
CA GLY A 40 2.83 0.64 -20.60
C GLY A 40 4.08 1.42 -20.18
N PHE A 41 5.04 0.81 -19.49
CA PHE A 41 6.22 1.46 -18.94
C PHE A 41 7.48 1.10 -19.74
N THR A 42 8.44 2.01 -19.75
CA THR A 42 9.74 1.78 -20.38
C THR A 42 10.85 2.20 -19.42
N THR A 43 12.10 1.84 -19.73
CA THR A 43 13.26 2.25 -18.92
C THR A 43 13.45 3.77 -18.86
N THR A 44 12.91 4.51 -19.84
CA THR A 44 12.93 5.97 -19.94
C THR A 44 11.61 6.64 -19.51
N SER A 45 10.53 5.87 -19.36
CA SER A 45 9.21 6.36 -18.91
C SER A 45 8.68 5.44 -17.81
N ARG A 46 9.11 5.74 -16.58
CA ARG A 46 8.88 4.91 -15.39
C ARG A 46 7.76 5.39 -14.48
N ILE A 47 7.27 6.61 -14.71
CA ILE A 47 6.27 7.25 -13.85
C ILE A 47 5.05 7.55 -14.70
N LYS A 48 3.87 7.21 -14.17
CA LYS A 48 2.58 7.54 -14.77
C LYS A 48 1.62 8.06 -13.71
N GLN A 49 0.62 8.79 -14.17
CA GLN A 49 -0.45 9.32 -13.33
C GLN A 49 -1.75 8.58 -13.66
N PHE A 50 -2.49 8.20 -12.62
CA PHE A 50 -3.74 7.47 -12.71
C PHE A 50 -4.82 8.16 -11.87
N PHE A 51 -6.06 8.06 -12.33
CA PHE A 51 -7.25 8.57 -11.64
C PHE A 51 -8.26 7.47 -11.33
N SER A 52 -7.97 6.24 -11.74
CA SER A 52 -8.80 5.06 -11.54
C SER A 52 -7.97 3.77 -11.62
N VAL A 53 -8.57 2.65 -11.24
CA VAL A 53 -7.94 1.32 -11.40
C VAL A 53 -7.86 0.95 -12.88
N GLU A 54 -8.89 1.32 -13.65
CA GLU A 54 -9.00 1.07 -15.08
C GLU A 54 -7.88 1.76 -15.87
N ASP A 55 -7.45 2.97 -15.46
CA ASP A 55 -6.30 3.67 -16.06
C ASP A 55 -4.99 2.89 -15.83
N ALA A 56 -4.83 2.29 -14.64
CA ALA A 56 -3.66 1.49 -14.29
C ALA A 56 -3.64 0.17 -15.09
N GLU A 57 -4.79 -0.47 -15.25
CA GLU A 57 -4.95 -1.67 -16.08
C GLU A 57 -4.66 -1.37 -17.56
N ALA A 58 -5.15 -0.24 -18.08
CA ALA A 58 -4.85 0.21 -19.43
C ALA A 58 -3.35 0.50 -19.63
N ALA A 59 -2.62 0.84 -18.56
CA ALA A 59 -1.17 0.99 -18.56
C ALA A 59 -0.42 -0.35 -18.37
N GLY A 60 -1.12 -1.48 -18.35
CA GLY A 60 -0.55 -2.82 -18.29
C GLY A 60 -0.26 -3.34 -16.90
N ILE A 61 -0.85 -2.75 -15.85
CA ILE A 61 -0.77 -3.26 -14.47
C ILE A 61 -2.01 -4.14 -14.24
N LEU A 62 -1.90 -5.45 -14.51
CA LEU A 62 -3.05 -6.33 -14.59
C LEU A 62 -3.17 -7.28 -13.39
N ALA A 63 -4.40 -7.52 -12.93
CA ALA A 63 -4.72 -8.52 -11.89
C ALA A 63 -4.90 -9.95 -12.44
N ASN A 64 -4.58 -10.19 -13.71
CA ASN A 64 -4.85 -11.46 -14.40
C ASN A 64 -3.69 -12.47 -14.34
N TYR A 65 -2.66 -12.18 -13.53
CA TYR A 65 -1.49 -13.04 -13.33
C TYR A 65 -0.75 -13.39 -14.63
N SER A 66 -0.82 -12.52 -15.64
CA SER A 66 -0.23 -12.79 -16.97
C SER A 66 1.30 -12.89 -16.97
N ASP A 67 1.96 -12.29 -15.98
CA ASP A 67 3.39 -12.35 -15.71
C ASP A 67 3.81 -13.53 -14.80
N GLU A 68 2.85 -14.33 -14.32
CA GLU A 68 3.12 -15.52 -13.51
C GLU A 68 3.63 -16.68 -14.37
N THR A 69 4.60 -17.43 -13.83
CA THR A 69 4.93 -18.76 -14.36
C THR A 69 4.19 -19.79 -13.54
N ALA A 70 3.32 -20.57 -14.20
CA ALA A 70 2.56 -21.64 -13.54
C ALA A 70 3.49 -22.77 -13.09
N ALA A 71 3.24 -23.32 -11.91
CA ALA A 71 3.96 -24.49 -11.43
C ALA A 71 3.53 -25.75 -12.20
N GLU A 72 4.46 -26.68 -12.37
CA GLU A 72 4.22 -27.97 -13.04
C GLU A 72 4.51 -29.13 -12.10
N GLY A 73 3.60 -30.10 -12.08
CA GLY A 73 3.74 -31.38 -11.39
C GLY A 73 3.55 -32.51 -12.39
N SER A 74 3.82 -33.75 -12.01
CA SER A 74 3.67 -34.87 -12.94
C SER A 74 3.18 -36.14 -12.28
N TYR A 75 2.47 -36.97 -13.04
CA TYR A 75 2.11 -38.32 -12.65
C TYR A 75 2.56 -39.32 -13.72
N LEU A 76 3.53 -40.16 -13.38
CA LEU A 76 4.02 -41.23 -14.25
C LEU A 76 3.19 -42.49 -14.00
N VAL A 77 2.43 -42.94 -14.98
CA VAL A 77 1.69 -44.21 -14.90
C VAL A 77 2.68 -45.37 -14.99
N THR A 78 2.72 -46.20 -13.94
CA THR A 78 3.68 -47.32 -13.82
C THR A 78 3.03 -48.69 -13.97
N ALA A 79 1.71 -48.80 -13.71
CA ALA A 79 0.95 -50.02 -13.89
C ALA A 79 -0.43 -49.73 -14.49
N ILE A 80 -0.87 -50.61 -15.39
CA ILE A 80 -2.13 -50.48 -16.13
C ILE A 80 -3.36 -50.73 -15.23
N GLY A 81 -3.19 -51.55 -14.19
CA GLY A 81 -4.27 -51.97 -13.31
C GLY A 81 -5.31 -52.88 -13.99
N VAL A 82 -6.42 -53.12 -13.29
CA VAL A 82 -7.57 -53.88 -13.77
C VAL A 82 -8.76 -52.98 -14.05
N ASN A 83 -9.72 -53.45 -14.84
CA ASN A 83 -10.94 -52.69 -15.13
C ASN A 83 -11.71 -52.39 -13.84
N GLY A 84 -12.06 -51.13 -13.63
CA GLY A 84 -12.69 -50.63 -12.40
C GLY A 84 -11.70 -49.99 -11.41
N ASP A 85 -10.39 -50.15 -11.58
CA ASP A 85 -9.40 -49.39 -10.81
C ASP A 85 -9.53 -47.90 -11.10
N THR A 86 -9.26 -47.05 -10.10
CA THR A 86 -9.40 -45.59 -10.25
C THR A 86 -8.16 -44.84 -9.82
N VAL A 87 -7.98 -43.64 -10.35
CA VAL A 87 -7.06 -42.64 -9.80
C VAL A 87 -7.71 -41.27 -9.82
N GLY A 88 -7.88 -40.69 -8.63
CA GLY A 88 -8.39 -39.33 -8.43
C GLY A 88 -7.27 -38.36 -8.10
N PHE A 89 -7.39 -37.13 -8.58
CA PHE A 89 -6.41 -36.07 -8.33
C PHE A 89 -7.04 -34.90 -7.59
N THR A 90 -6.41 -34.49 -6.49
CA THR A 90 -6.80 -33.29 -5.75
C THR A 90 -5.61 -32.38 -5.54
N VAL A 91 -5.87 -31.06 -5.53
CA VAL A 91 -4.87 -30.03 -5.28
C VAL A 91 -5.30 -29.19 -4.09
N ALA A 92 -4.45 -29.12 -3.07
CA ALA A 92 -4.61 -28.21 -1.95
C ALA A 92 -4.06 -26.83 -2.35
N GLU A 93 -4.93 -25.85 -2.46
CA GLU A 93 -4.64 -24.45 -2.80
C GLU A 93 -4.46 -23.58 -1.54
N PRO A 94 -3.98 -22.33 -1.68
CA PRO A 94 -3.93 -21.40 -0.57
C PRO A 94 -5.27 -21.24 0.16
N LEU A 95 -5.22 -20.79 1.41
CA LEU A 95 -6.41 -20.53 2.24
C LEU A 95 -7.28 -21.77 2.49
N GLY A 96 -6.70 -22.98 2.43
CA GLY A 96 -7.38 -24.24 2.76
C GLY A 96 -8.36 -24.73 1.70
N VAL A 97 -8.32 -24.15 0.50
CA VAL A 97 -9.15 -24.59 -0.63
C VAL A 97 -8.61 -25.92 -1.16
N THR A 98 -9.49 -26.86 -1.48
CA THR A 98 -9.12 -28.12 -2.15
C THR A 98 -9.88 -28.25 -3.46
N VAL A 99 -9.16 -28.45 -4.55
CA VAL A 99 -9.70 -28.55 -5.91
C VAL A 99 -9.59 -29.99 -6.40
N ASN A 100 -10.67 -30.52 -6.97
CA ASN A 100 -10.69 -31.86 -7.58
C ASN A 100 -10.46 -31.72 -9.10
N LEU A 101 -9.44 -32.41 -9.63
CA LEU A 101 -9.10 -32.41 -11.06
C LEU A 101 -9.79 -33.54 -11.84
N GLY A 102 -10.64 -34.32 -11.17
CA GLY A 102 -11.34 -35.46 -11.73
C GLY A 102 -10.77 -36.80 -11.27
N THR A 103 -11.49 -37.86 -11.63
CA THR A 103 -11.12 -39.23 -11.33
C THR A 103 -11.20 -40.06 -12.60
N TYR A 104 -10.08 -40.66 -12.97
CA TYR A 104 -10.03 -41.64 -14.04
C TYR A 104 -10.48 -43.01 -13.53
N THR A 105 -11.23 -43.75 -14.34
CA THR A 105 -11.61 -45.14 -14.08
C THR A 105 -11.13 -46.01 -15.22
N LYS A 106 -10.39 -47.08 -14.91
CA LYS A 106 -9.81 -47.99 -15.89
C LYS A 106 -10.89 -48.79 -16.62
N THR A 107 -10.88 -48.77 -17.94
CA THR A 107 -11.80 -49.55 -18.78
C THR A 107 -11.03 -50.53 -19.67
N ALA A 108 -11.74 -51.39 -20.41
CA ALA A 108 -11.11 -52.29 -21.37
C ALA A 108 -10.42 -51.55 -22.56
N ALA A 109 -10.69 -50.26 -22.77
CA ALA A 109 -10.20 -49.50 -23.92
C ALA A 109 -8.70 -49.19 -23.83
N GLU A 110 -8.15 -48.92 -22.64
CA GLU A 110 -6.75 -48.54 -22.47
C GLU A 110 -5.86 -49.78 -22.20
N THR A 111 -5.08 -50.23 -23.20
CA THR A 111 -4.23 -51.44 -23.07
C THR A 111 -2.76 -51.15 -22.76
N THR A 112 -2.38 -49.87 -22.64
CA THR A 112 -1.00 -49.45 -22.36
C THR A 112 -0.99 -48.34 -21.31
N VAL A 113 0.12 -48.18 -20.60
CA VAL A 113 0.31 -47.06 -19.66
C VAL A 113 0.19 -45.69 -20.35
N ASN A 114 0.57 -45.60 -21.64
CA ASN A 114 0.44 -44.38 -22.44
C ASN A 114 -1.03 -44.05 -22.71
N ALA A 115 -1.85 -45.06 -23.03
CA ALA A 115 -3.28 -44.87 -23.25
C ALA A 115 -3.99 -44.40 -21.97
N ILE A 116 -3.58 -44.91 -20.80
CA ILE A 116 -4.08 -44.44 -19.51
C ILE A 116 -3.65 -42.99 -19.26
N ALA A 117 -2.38 -42.64 -19.50
CA ALA A 117 -1.90 -41.27 -19.35
C ALA A 117 -2.71 -40.30 -20.23
N THR A 118 -2.96 -40.65 -21.49
CA THR A 118 -3.83 -39.86 -22.39
C THR A 118 -5.26 -39.72 -21.84
N ALA A 119 -5.84 -40.80 -21.28
CA ALA A 119 -7.17 -40.76 -20.71
C ALA A 119 -7.25 -39.89 -19.44
N ILE A 120 -6.25 -39.97 -18.55
CA ILE A 120 -6.13 -39.09 -17.37
C ILE A 120 -6.05 -37.63 -17.82
N THR A 121 -5.19 -37.32 -18.80
CA THR A 121 -5.07 -35.98 -19.38
C THR A 121 -6.40 -35.47 -19.92
N ALA A 122 -7.19 -36.32 -20.60
CA ALA A 122 -8.50 -35.94 -21.10
C ALA A 122 -9.49 -35.60 -19.98
N ILE A 123 -9.48 -36.37 -18.88
CA ILE A 123 -10.34 -36.09 -17.70
C ILE A 123 -9.98 -34.75 -17.06
N ILE A 124 -8.69 -34.47 -16.87
CA ILE A 124 -8.24 -33.19 -16.30
C ILE A 124 -8.60 -32.03 -17.25
N ASN A 125 -8.32 -32.17 -18.55
CA ASN A 125 -8.58 -31.09 -19.51
C ASN A 125 -10.08 -30.84 -19.75
N ALA A 126 -10.94 -31.84 -19.52
CA ALA A 126 -12.39 -31.64 -19.55
C ALA A 126 -12.85 -30.66 -18.45
N GLY A 127 -12.14 -30.61 -17.33
CA GLY A 127 -12.42 -29.72 -16.20
C GLY A 127 -11.69 -28.37 -16.24
N THR A 128 -10.86 -28.08 -17.25
CA THR A 128 -10.04 -26.84 -17.29
C THR A 128 -10.86 -25.56 -17.11
N ASN A 129 -12.06 -25.47 -17.71
CA ASN A 129 -12.91 -24.28 -17.56
C ASN A 129 -13.53 -24.13 -16.17
N THR A 130 -13.48 -25.17 -15.34
CA THR A 130 -14.02 -25.19 -13.98
C THR A 130 -12.91 -25.00 -12.94
N HIS A 131 -11.83 -25.77 -13.05
CA HIS A 131 -10.75 -25.75 -12.06
C HIS A 131 -9.50 -24.97 -12.51
N GLY A 132 -9.38 -24.61 -13.78
CA GLY A 132 -8.25 -23.82 -14.31
C GLY A 132 -6.96 -24.60 -14.58
N TYR A 133 -6.79 -25.79 -14.02
CA TYR A 133 -5.66 -26.69 -14.33
C TYR A 133 -5.78 -27.28 -15.74
N SER A 134 -4.62 -27.58 -16.33
CA SER A 134 -4.51 -28.34 -17.58
C SER A 134 -3.49 -29.46 -17.42
N ALA A 135 -3.48 -30.38 -18.37
CA ALA A 135 -2.51 -31.46 -18.42
C ALA A 135 -2.08 -31.77 -19.86
N GLU A 136 -0.87 -32.32 -19.99
CA GLU A 136 -0.33 -32.86 -21.22
C GLU A 136 0.25 -34.25 -20.96
N ALA A 137 0.02 -35.19 -21.88
CA ALA A 137 0.62 -36.52 -21.79
C ALA A 137 1.82 -36.62 -22.74
N ASN A 138 2.97 -37.02 -22.19
CA ASN A 138 4.11 -37.47 -22.97
C ASN A 138 4.47 -38.90 -22.57
N THR A 139 4.17 -39.86 -23.46
CA THR A 139 4.25 -41.30 -23.19
C THR A 139 3.37 -41.70 -21.99
N ALA A 140 3.94 -42.23 -20.92
CA ALA A 140 3.24 -42.63 -19.70
C ALA A 140 3.17 -41.51 -18.64
N THR A 141 3.80 -40.36 -18.90
CA THR A 141 3.85 -39.23 -17.96
C THR A 141 2.78 -38.21 -18.29
N VAL A 142 1.95 -37.88 -17.30
CA VAL A 142 1.01 -36.77 -17.35
C VAL A 142 1.65 -35.58 -16.63
N THR A 143 2.02 -34.54 -17.37
CA THR A 143 2.39 -33.25 -16.80
C THR A 143 1.12 -32.47 -16.50
N ILE A 144 0.94 -32.03 -15.27
CA ILE A 144 -0.18 -31.21 -14.82
C ILE A 144 0.35 -29.80 -14.61
N VAL A 145 -0.29 -28.83 -15.25
CA VAL A 145 0.04 -27.41 -15.16
C VAL A 145 -0.97 -26.75 -14.22
N ALA A 146 -0.44 -26.06 -13.20
CA ALA A 146 -1.25 -25.33 -12.24
C ALA A 146 -2.03 -24.19 -12.91
N ARG A 147 -3.21 -23.87 -12.38
CA ARG A 147 -3.87 -22.61 -12.73
C ARG A 147 -3.01 -21.42 -12.26
N ARG A 148 -3.12 -20.29 -12.97
CA ARG A 148 -2.49 -19.04 -12.53
C ARG A 148 -3.10 -18.53 -11.22
N GLY A 149 -2.36 -17.67 -10.53
CA GLY A 149 -2.70 -17.14 -9.22
C GLY A 149 -2.15 -17.97 -8.06
N MET A 150 -1.26 -18.94 -8.33
CA MET A 150 -0.69 -19.85 -7.34
C MET A 150 0.76 -19.49 -7.01
N GLY A 151 1.47 -18.85 -7.94
CA GLY A 151 2.82 -18.32 -7.74
C GLY A 151 3.77 -19.36 -7.13
N VAL A 152 4.44 -19.00 -6.04
CA VAL A 152 5.42 -19.86 -5.37
C VAL A 152 4.82 -20.83 -4.36
N PHE A 153 3.52 -20.75 -4.07
CA PHE A 153 2.88 -21.58 -3.04
C PHE A 153 3.12 -23.07 -3.26
N PHE A 154 3.03 -23.50 -4.52
CA PHE A 154 3.21 -24.88 -4.93
C PHE A 154 4.67 -25.36 -4.99
N ASN A 155 5.65 -24.50 -4.78
CA ASN A 155 7.07 -24.90 -4.80
C ASN A 155 7.50 -25.66 -3.53
N SER A 156 6.59 -25.87 -2.59
CA SER A 156 6.87 -26.56 -1.33
C SER A 156 5.67 -27.39 -0.85
N GLY A 157 5.91 -28.32 0.08
CA GLY A 157 4.88 -29.18 0.64
C GLY A 157 4.43 -30.29 -0.33
N THR A 158 3.20 -30.77 -0.12
CA THR A 158 2.57 -31.82 -0.94
C THR A 158 1.20 -31.38 -1.47
N PRO A 159 1.14 -30.30 -2.28
CA PRO A 159 -0.11 -29.73 -2.74
C PRO A 159 -0.90 -30.66 -3.66
N LEU A 160 -0.22 -31.48 -4.47
CA LEU A 160 -0.87 -32.42 -5.37
C LEU A 160 -0.98 -33.79 -4.70
N THR A 161 -2.18 -34.37 -4.72
CA THR A 161 -2.45 -35.71 -4.20
C THR A 161 -3.08 -36.56 -5.30
N ALA A 162 -2.52 -37.75 -5.49
CA ALA A 162 -3.09 -38.79 -6.35
C ALA A 162 -3.56 -39.95 -5.48
N THR A 163 -4.85 -40.27 -5.55
CA THR A 163 -5.47 -41.35 -4.78
C THR A 163 -5.83 -42.47 -5.73
N ALA A 164 -5.02 -43.52 -5.77
CA ALA A 164 -5.29 -44.70 -6.57
C ALA A 164 -6.07 -45.77 -5.76
N SER A 165 -6.94 -46.50 -6.43
CA SER A 165 -7.67 -47.65 -5.89
C SER A 165 -7.41 -48.88 -6.76
N GLY A 166 -7.12 -50.02 -6.12
CA GLY A 166 -6.86 -51.29 -6.79
C GLY A 166 -5.39 -51.46 -7.17
N THR A 167 -5.15 -51.97 -8.38
CA THR A 167 -3.80 -52.34 -8.89
C THR A 167 -3.19 -51.33 -9.85
N LEU A 168 -3.96 -50.32 -10.27
CA LEU A 168 -3.45 -49.17 -11.01
C LEU A 168 -2.48 -48.39 -10.13
N ALA A 169 -1.28 -48.11 -10.66
CA ALA A 169 -0.22 -47.47 -9.90
C ALA A 169 0.52 -46.43 -10.74
N GLY A 170 1.04 -45.41 -10.07
CA GLY A 170 1.88 -44.39 -10.67
C GLY A 170 2.72 -43.65 -9.64
N THR A 171 3.70 -42.91 -10.14
CA THR A 171 4.61 -42.11 -9.34
C THR A 171 4.25 -40.64 -9.50
N LEU A 172 3.94 -39.99 -8.38
CA LEU A 172 3.61 -38.57 -8.33
C LEU A 172 4.86 -37.73 -8.06
N THR A 173 5.06 -36.69 -8.87
CA THR A 173 5.99 -35.60 -8.63
C THR A 173 5.19 -34.35 -8.29
N GLN A 174 5.53 -33.73 -7.15
CA GLN A 174 4.87 -32.50 -6.71
C GLN A 174 5.11 -31.34 -7.67
N PHE A 175 4.26 -30.34 -7.57
CA PHE A 175 4.42 -29.10 -8.31
C PHE A 175 5.77 -28.42 -7.97
N THR A 176 6.37 -27.77 -8.95
CA THR A 176 7.57 -26.94 -8.79
C THR A 176 7.67 -25.90 -9.91
N GLY A 177 8.59 -24.95 -9.78
CA GLY A 177 8.91 -23.96 -10.82
C GLY A 177 7.93 -22.79 -10.92
N GLY A 178 6.97 -22.68 -10.01
CA GLY A 178 6.04 -21.55 -9.96
C GLY A 178 6.75 -20.23 -9.63
N VAL A 179 6.40 -19.15 -10.32
CA VAL A 179 6.94 -17.80 -10.09
C VAL A 179 5.79 -16.82 -9.96
N ALA A 180 5.69 -16.12 -8.83
CA ALA A 180 4.57 -15.23 -8.52
C ALA A 180 4.42 -14.04 -9.48
N SER A 181 3.18 -13.60 -9.68
CA SER A 181 2.85 -12.35 -10.37
C SER A 181 3.27 -11.14 -9.52
N LYS A 182 4.04 -10.22 -10.10
CA LYS A 182 4.33 -8.92 -9.50
C LYS A 182 3.22 -7.93 -9.82
N GLN A 183 2.64 -8.02 -11.02
CA GLN A 183 1.56 -7.12 -11.44
C GLN A 183 0.32 -7.24 -10.56
N ALA A 184 -0.03 -8.44 -10.11
CA ALA A 184 -1.16 -8.63 -9.20
C ALA A 184 -0.96 -7.89 -7.85
N VAL A 185 0.26 -7.86 -7.33
CA VAL A 185 0.61 -7.11 -6.11
C VAL A 185 0.56 -5.60 -6.34
N TRP A 186 1.07 -5.12 -7.47
CA TRP A 186 1.02 -3.70 -7.81
C TRP A 186 -0.41 -3.22 -8.01
N HIS A 187 -1.20 -4.02 -8.72
CA HIS A 187 -2.63 -3.78 -8.91
C HIS A 187 -3.35 -3.73 -7.57
N TYR A 188 -3.11 -4.70 -6.67
CA TYR A 188 -3.71 -4.73 -5.34
C TYR A 188 -3.51 -3.41 -4.56
N HIS A 189 -2.30 -2.87 -4.51
CA HIS A 189 -2.06 -1.61 -3.81
C HIS A 189 -2.74 -0.42 -4.47
N ILE A 190 -2.79 -0.38 -5.80
CA ILE A 190 -3.48 0.68 -6.55
C ILE A 190 -4.99 0.57 -6.36
N SER A 191 -5.55 -0.65 -6.42
CA SER A 191 -6.98 -0.90 -6.20
C SER A 191 -7.40 -0.55 -4.79
N GLU A 192 -6.60 -0.89 -3.78
CA GLU A 192 -6.88 -0.55 -2.39
C GLU A 192 -6.79 0.96 -2.11
N TYR A 193 -5.89 1.67 -2.82
CA TYR A 193 -5.86 3.14 -2.78
C TYR A 193 -7.16 3.74 -3.32
N PHE A 194 -7.56 3.36 -4.54
CA PHE A 194 -8.77 3.89 -5.18
C PHE A 194 -10.06 3.40 -4.52
N ARG A 195 -10.04 2.27 -3.82
CA ARG A 195 -11.18 1.81 -3.01
C ARG A 195 -11.51 2.79 -1.88
N LEU A 196 -10.49 3.34 -1.23
CA LEU A 196 -10.69 4.33 -0.15
C LEU A 196 -10.79 5.76 -0.67
N GLN A 197 -10.07 6.12 -1.73
CA GLN A 197 -10.14 7.42 -2.36
C GLN A 197 -10.44 7.29 -3.88
N PRO A 198 -11.71 7.07 -4.25
CA PRO A 198 -12.10 6.85 -5.66
C PRO A 198 -11.84 8.04 -6.58
N GLN A 199 -11.74 9.26 -6.03
CA GLN A 199 -11.43 10.47 -6.79
C GLN A 199 -9.96 10.91 -6.63
N GLY A 200 -9.11 9.97 -6.21
CA GLY A 200 -7.70 10.22 -5.95
C GLY A 200 -6.91 10.55 -7.21
N ASN A 201 -5.77 11.20 -7.01
CA ASN A 201 -4.79 11.44 -8.05
C ASN A 201 -3.50 10.73 -7.64
N LEU A 202 -3.17 9.64 -8.33
CA LEU A 202 -2.07 8.75 -7.95
C LEU A 202 -0.97 8.75 -9.02
N TYR A 203 0.22 9.18 -8.65
CA TYR A 203 1.42 8.97 -9.44
C TYR A 203 2.04 7.62 -9.06
N VAL A 204 2.24 6.73 -10.02
CA VAL A 204 2.86 5.42 -9.79
C VAL A 204 4.18 5.35 -10.54
N GLY A 205 5.25 4.97 -9.83
CA GLY A 205 6.59 4.82 -10.38
C GLY A 205 7.15 3.41 -10.22
N PHE A 206 7.69 2.84 -11.30
CA PHE A 206 8.40 1.55 -11.30
C PHE A 206 9.90 1.76 -11.53
N PHE A 207 10.69 1.66 -10.46
CA PHE A 207 12.11 1.94 -10.48
C PHE A 207 12.95 0.68 -10.44
N ALA A 208 14.18 0.76 -10.96
CA ALA A 208 15.13 -0.33 -10.82
C ALA A 208 15.45 -0.55 -9.34
N VAL A 209 15.66 -1.80 -8.92
CA VAL A 209 16.10 -2.14 -7.56
C VAL A 209 17.50 -1.54 -7.35
N PRO A 210 17.68 -0.54 -6.47
CA PRO A 210 18.97 0.10 -6.25
C PRO A 210 19.87 -0.79 -5.38
N THR A 211 21.19 -0.61 -5.49
CA THR A 211 22.18 -1.31 -4.65
C THR A 211 23.28 -0.32 -4.25
N PRO A 212 23.29 0.22 -3.02
CA PRO A 212 22.29 0.08 -1.95
C PRO A 212 21.01 0.90 -2.20
N TYR A 213 19.96 0.68 -1.40
CA TYR A 213 18.77 1.53 -1.39
C TYR A 213 19.10 2.92 -0.85
N THR A 214 18.83 3.97 -1.63
CA THR A 214 18.98 5.38 -1.26
C THR A 214 17.66 6.14 -1.21
N PHE A 215 16.58 5.54 -1.75
CA PHE A 215 15.25 6.12 -1.85
C PHE A 215 15.19 7.45 -2.62
N SER A 216 16.17 7.72 -3.49
CA SER A 216 16.18 8.91 -4.37
C SER A 216 14.98 8.96 -5.33
N GLU A 217 14.31 7.83 -5.54
CA GLU A 217 13.11 7.73 -6.36
C GLU A 217 11.96 8.60 -5.85
N ILE A 218 11.92 8.87 -4.53
CA ILE A 218 10.96 9.83 -3.93
C ILE A 218 11.13 11.22 -4.54
N GLN A 219 12.39 11.68 -4.66
CA GLN A 219 12.68 12.96 -5.30
C GLN A 219 12.38 12.91 -6.80
N THR A 220 12.67 11.78 -7.47
CA THR A 220 12.37 11.63 -8.90
C THR A 220 10.87 11.74 -9.18
N ILE A 221 10.02 11.02 -8.44
CA ILE A 221 8.56 11.08 -8.62
C ILE A 221 7.99 12.45 -8.23
N GLN A 222 8.53 13.06 -7.16
CA GLN A 222 8.11 14.39 -6.74
C GLN A 222 8.46 15.46 -7.78
N ASN A 223 9.63 15.38 -8.41
CA ASN A 223 10.02 16.28 -9.49
C ASN A 223 9.19 16.07 -10.76
N TYR A 224 8.89 14.81 -11.11
CA TYR A 224 8.01 14.50 -12.24
C TYR A 224 6.61 15.13 -12.07
N ALA A 225 6.09 15.09 -10.85
CA ALA A 225 4.81 15.70 -10.49
C ALA A 225 4.90 17.22 -10.22
N ASN A 226 6.02 17.88 -10.56
CA ASN A 226 6.26 19.30 -10.32
C ASN A 226 6.06 19.73 -8.85
N GLY A 227 6.38 18.85 -7.89
CA GLY A 227 6.27 19.13 -6.47
C GLY A 227 4.84 19.08 -5.92
N THR A 228 3.89 18.46 -6.63
CA THR A 228 2.47 18.45 -6.23
C THR A 228 2.08 17.29 -5.31
N ILE A 229 2.90 16.22 -5.21
CA ILE A 229 2.62 15.08 -4.33
C ILE A 229 2.80 15.49 -2.86
N ARG A 230 1.89 15.05 -2.01
CA ARG A 230 1.88 15.35 -0.55
C ARG A 230 2.12 14.13 0.32
N GLN A 231 1.85 12.94 -0.20
CA GLN A 231 2.14 11.67 0.46
C GLN A 231 2.69 10.67 -0.55
N VAL A 232 3.70 9.90 -0.17
CA VAL A 232 4.26 8.83 -1.00
C VAL A 232 4.25 7.49 -0.26
N GLY A 233 3.71 6.45 -0.90
CA GLY A 233 3.86 5.07 -0.46
C GLY A 233 5.10 4.43 -1.08
N LEU A 234 5.87 3.71 -0.28
CA LEU A 234 7.05 2.95 -0.71
C LEU A 234 6.81 1.47 -0.42
N TYR A 235 6.80 0.64 -1.48
CA TYR A 235 6.67 -0.80 -1.35
C TYR A 235 8.00 -1.48 -1.72
N LYS A 236 8.73 -1.93 -0.69
CA LYS A 236 10.05 -2.56 -0.82
C LYS A 236 9.96 -4.07 -0.58
N ASP A 237 9.62 -4.83 -1.62
CA ASP A 237 9.51 -6.30 -1.58
C ASP A 237 10.81 -7.05 -1.91
N SER A 238 11.75 -6.35 -2.56
CA SER A 238 12.96 -6.94 -3.13
C SER A 238 14.12 -7.06 -2.12
N ALA A 239 13.93 -6.58 -0.89
CA ALA A 239 14.83 -6.81 0.24
C ALA A 239 14.08 -6.69 1.57
N ALA A 240 14.64 -7.31 2.61
CA ALA A 240 14.04 -7.30 3.94
C ALA A 240 13.89 -5.88 4.51
N TYR A 241 12.91 -5.73 5.40
CA TYR A 241 12.72 -4.54 6.22
C TYR A 241 13.99 -4.19 7.00
N SER A 242 14.34 -2.91 7.01
CA SER A 242 15.35 -2.35 7.89
C SER A 242 14.85 -1.05 8.53
N ALA A 243 15.09 -0.89 9.83
CA ALA A 243 14.80 0.35 10.53
C ALA A 243 15.70 1.51 10.05
N SER A 244 16.87 1.23 9.44
CA SER A 244 17.75 2.25 8.86
C SER A 244 17.16 2.89 7.58
N ASP A 245 16.26 2.19 6.89
CA ASP A 245 15.60 2.74 5.71
C ASP A 245 14.74 3.96 6.07
N VAL A 246 14.21 3.98 7.31
CA VAL A 246 13.41 5.09 7.83
C VAL A 246 14.21 6.39 7.86
N ASP A 247 15.47 6.35 8.29
CA ASP A 247 16.36 7.53 8.32
C ASP A 247 16.65 8.04 6.89
N LEU A 248 16.89 7.11 5.96
CA LEU A 248 17.19 7.44 4.55
C LEU A 248 15.99 8.09 3.86
N ILE A 249 14.80 7.51 4.04
CA ILE A 249 13.55 8.05 3.51
C ILE A 249 13.29 9.43 4.11
N HIS A 250 13.46 9.59 5.43
CA HIS A 250 13.30 10.87 6.09
C HIS A 250 14.26 11.92 5.53
N GLY A 251 15.53 11.59 5.32
CA GLY A 251 16.52 12.50 4.73
C GLY A 251 16.12 13.02 3.34
N VAL A 252 15.56 12.14 2.49
CA VAL A 252 15.05 12.56 1.16
C VAL A 252 13.82 13.45 1.30
N CYS A 253 12.85 13.09 2.14
CA CYS A 253 11.66 13.90 2.39
C CYS A 253 12.01 15.28 2.98
N ASN A 254 12.95 15.34 3.92
CA ASN A 254 13.39 16.59 4.54
C ASN A 254 14.07 17.52 3.52
N SER A 255 14.85 16.96 2.59
CA SER A 255 15.45 17.71 1.49
C SER A 255 14.39 18.31 0.54
N LEU A 256 13.27 17.61 0.35
CA LEU A 256 12.14 18.12 -0.44
C LEU A 256 11.34 19.19 0.30
N VAL A 257 11.15 19.05 1.62
CA VAL A 257 10.54 20.10 2.47
C VAL A 257 11.37 21.38 2.41
N ALA A 258 12.70 21.28 2.52
CA ALA A 258 13.60 22.43 2.37
C ALA A 258 13.53 23.09 0.98
N ALA A 259 13.09 22.35 -0.03
CA ALA A 259 12.88 22.83 -1.39
C ALA A 259 11.42 23.26 -1.69
N HIS A 260 10.59 23.45 -0.66
CA HIS A 260 9.16 23.82 -0.77
C HIS A 260 8.32 22.80 -1.57
N LYS A 261 8.69 21.52 -1.48
CA LYS A 261 8.00 20.37 -2.09
C LYS A 261 7.59 19.39 -1.01
N GLU A 262 6.91 19.89 0.02
CA GLU A 262 6.61 19.14 1.23
C GLU A 262 5.88 17.84 0.93
N ILE A 263 6.33 16.78 1.61
CA ILE A 263 5.88 15.40 1.40
C ILE A 263 6.08 14.61 2.69
N ILE A 264 5.21 13.63 2.92
CA ILE A 264 5.38 12.58 3.93
C ILE A 264 5.47 11.21 3.25
N ALA A 265 6.13 10.26 3.89
CA ALA A 265 6.30 8.91 3.38
C ALA A 265 5.60 7.86 4.26
N VAL A 266 4.98 6.89 3.59
CA VAL A 266 4.48 5.67 4.19
C VAL A 266 5.33 4.52 3.66
N TYR A 267 5.98 3.81 4.57
CA TYR A 267 6.94 2.76 4.23
C TYR A 267 6.38 1.38 4.56
N ALA A 268 6.42 0.48 3.59
CA ALA A 268 6.17 -0.93 3.75
C ALA A 268 7.30 -1.74 3.09
N ALA A 269 7.71 -2.82 3.73
CA ALA A 269 8.78 -3.68 3.24
C ALA A 269 8.53 -5.15 3.55
N ASP A 270 9.33 -6.03 2.96
CA ASP A 270 9.25 -7.45 3.21
C ASP A 270 9.69 -7.80 4.64
N MET A 271 8.74 -8.33 5.41
CA MET A 271 8.85 -8.82 6.77
C MET A 271 8.44 -10.29 6.88
N ALA A 272 8.22 -11.01 5.77
CA ALA A 272 7.79 -12.41 5.79
C ALA A 272 8.74 -13.32 6.57
N ALA A 273 10.04 -12.98 6.61
CA ALA A 273 11.06 -13.71 7.36
C ALA A 273 11.13 -13.32 8.86
N VAL A 274 10.39 -12.31 9.33
CA VAL A 274 10.34 -11.91 10.75
C VAL A 274 9.51 -12.92 11.52
N THR A 275 10.15 -13.74 12.34
CA THR A 275 9.47 -14.79 13.12
C THR A 275 8.71 -14.24 14.33
N ASP A 276 9.23 -13.21 14.98
CA ASP A 276 8.59 -12.57 16.15
C ASP A 276 8.53 -11.04 16.00
N ILE A 277 7.32 -10.54 15.79
CA ILE A 277 7.02 -9.10 15.68
C ILE A 277 7.27 -8.34 16.99
N SER A 278 7.41 -9.01 18.13
CA SER A 278 7.76 -8.34 19.39
C SER A 278 9.17 -7.73 19.34
N THR A 279 10.05 -8.27 18.49
CA THR A 279 11.47 -7.90 18.37
C THR A 279 11.73 -6.72 17.46
N LEU A 280 10.69 -6.15 16.84
CA LEU A 280 10.83 -4.98 15.97
C LEU A 280 11.48 -3.80 16.69
N THR A 281 12.30 -3.06 15.94
CA THR A 281 13.05 -1.90 16.44
C THR A 281 12.11 -0.81 16.93
N ASP A 282 12.46 -0.14 18.02
CA ASP A 282 11.68 0.99 18.52
C ASP A 282 11.94 2.25 17.70
N LEU A 283 10.98 2.61 16.83
CA LEU A 283 11.07 3.79 15.97
C LEU A 283 10.77 5.09 16.72
N SER A 284 10.26 5.05 17.96
CA SER A 284 10.01 6.25 18.76
C SER A 284 11.32 6.93 19.21
N THR A 285 12.44 6.20 19.15
CA THR A 285 13.78 6.70 19.49
C THR A 285 14.42 7.53 18.37
N LYS A 286 13.81 7.54 17.17
CA LYS A 286 14.29 8.27 15.99
C LYS A 286 13.81 9.73 16.01
N SER A 287 14.24 10.49 15.01
CA SER A 287 13.80 11.89 14.76
C SER A 287 13.11 12.04 13.40
N ASP A 288 12.59 10.94 12.86
CA ASP A 288 12.10 10.82 11.48
C ASP A 288 10.60 11.12 11.39
N ASN A 289 10.22 12.37 11.68
CA ASN A 289 8.81 12.79 11.73
C ASN A 289 8.06 12.74 10.38
N LEU A 290 8.76 12.52 9.27
CA LEU A 290 8.17 12.46 7.92
C LEU A 290 7.84 11.05 7.45
N VAL A 291 8.10 10.01 8.26
CA VAL A 291 7.98 8.60 7.84
C VAL A 291 7.10 7.84 8.80
N SER A 292 6.17 7.05 8.27
CA SER A 292 5.34 6.10 9.03
C SER A 292 5.52 4.69 8.46
N VAL A 293 5.65 3.68 9.33
CA VAL A 293 5.88 2.29 8.89
C VAL A 293 4.60 1.48 9.03
N VAL A 294 4.16 0.85 7.94
CA VAL A 294 2.94 0.04 7.90
C VAL A 294 3.32 -1.44 7.95
N ILE A 295 2.76 -2.13 8.94
CA ILE A 295 2.96 -3.57 9.14
C ILE A 295 1.64 -4.34 9.20
N GLY A 296 0.49 -3.67 9.08
CA GLY A 296 -0.80 -4.34 8.96
C GLY A 296 -0.92 -5.03 7.60
N GLN A 297 -1.66 -6.12 7.53
CA GLN A 297 -1.97 -6.87 6.30
C GLN A 297 -3.36 -7.51 6.40
N ASP A 298 -3.95 -7.87 5.26
CA ASP A 298 -5.09 -8.77 5.21
C ASP A 298 -4.68 -10.23 5.51
N GLY A 299 -5.56 -10.96 6.21
CA GLY A 299 -5.34 -12.32 6.70
C GLY A 299 -6.23 -13.41 6.12
N ALA A 300 -7.16 -13.11 5.19
CA ALA A 300 -8.06 -14.14 4.64
C ALA A 300 -8.55 -13.93 3.20
N ALA A 301 -8.38 -12.74 2.62
CA ALA A 301 -8.86 -12.36 1.30
C ALA A 301 -7.70 -12.22 0.30
N LEU A 302 -7.75 -11.23 -0.59
CA LEU A 302 -6.79 -11.11 -1.69
C LEU A 302 -5.38 -10.80 -1.18
N GLY A 303 -5.23 -9.95 -0.17
CA GLY A 303 -3.92 -9.67 0.43
C GLY A 303 -3.29 -10.92 1.06
N ALA A 304 -4.08 -11.78 1.70
CA ALA A 304 -3.59 -13.06 2.23
C ALA A 304 -3.23 -14.07 1.13
N LEU A 305 -4.03 -14.15 0.06
CA LEU A 305 -3.71 -14.96 -1.11
C LEU A 305 -2.37 -14.51 -1.72
N LEU A 306 -2.19 -13.21 -1.94
CA LEU A 306 -0.96 -12.64 -2.49
C LEU A 306 0.24 -12.89 -1.56
N TYR A 307 0.07 -12.80 -0.24
CA TYR A 307 1.11 -13.15 0.72
C TYR A 307 1.58 -14.60 0.56
N LEU A 308 0.64 -15.56 0.50
CA LEU A 308 0.96 -16.98 0.38
C LEU A 308 1.56 -17.36 -0.99
N THR A 309 1.12 -16.69 -2.05
CA THR A 309 1.53 -17.00 -3.43
C THR A 309 2.79 -16.26 -3.86
N THR A 310 3.17 -15.18 -3.18
CA THR A 310 4.44 -14.46 -3.41
C THR A 310 5.51 -14.85 -2.40
N GLY A 311 5.12 -15.30 -1.19
CA GLY A 311 6.04 -15.50 -0.08
C GLY A 311 6.63 -14.18 0.46
N LYS A 312 5.93 -13.07 0.24
CA LYS A 312 6.37 -11.70 0.56
C LYS A 312 5.30 -10.94 1.32
N SER A 313 5.71 -10.03 2.19
CA SER A 313 4.77 -9.12 2.85
C SER A 313 4.05 -8.24 1.84
N ILE A 314 2.72 -8.28 1.85
CA ILE A 314 1.88 -7.42 1.01
C ILE A 314 1.57 -6.12 1.72
N THR A 315 1.21 -6.19 3.01
CA THR A 315 0.79 -5.05 3.85
C THR A 315 -0.46 -4.30 3.38
N THR A 316 -0.93 -3.34 4.18
CA THR A 316 -2.02 -2.42 3.86
C THR A 316 -1.54 -1.08 3.30
N LEU A 317 -0.36 -1.02 2.64
CA LEU A 317 0.22 0.23 2.14
C LEU A 317 -0.76 1.03 1.26
N GLY A 318 -1.36 0.38 0.26
CA GLY A 318 -2.32 1.00 -0.66
C GLY A 318 -3.52 1.61 0.06
N ALA A 319 -4.15 0.84 0.95
CA ALA A 319 -5.25 1.32 1.79
C ALA A 319 -4.80 2.44 2.74
N THR A 320 -3.60 2.37 3.33
CA THR A 320 -3.08 3.44 4.20
C THR A 320 -2.91 4.75 3.43
N LEU A 321 -2.32 4.68 2.24
CA LEU A 321 -2.15 5.84 1.36
C LEU A 321 -3.50 6.41 0.91
N GLY A 322 -4.46 5.55 0.59
CA GLY A 322 -5.83 5.95 0.25
C GLY A 322 -6.55 6.66 1.40
N ALA A 323 -6.40 6.14 2.64
CA ALA A 323 -6.96 6.77 3.83
C ALA A 323 -6.34 8.16 4.09
N ILE A 324 -5.02 8.31 3.95
CA ILE A 324 -4.34 9.61 4.06
C ILE A 324 -4.83 10.58 2.98
N SER A 325 -5.01 10.09 1.76
CA SER A 325 -5.49 10.87 0.63
C SER A 325 -6.97 11.30 0.77
N LEU A 326 -7.77 10.55 1.53
CA LEU A 326 -9.17 10.89 1.86
C LEU A 326 -9.27 11.84 3.06
N ALA A 327 -8.33 11.75 4.00
CA ALA A 327 -8.30 12.57 5.20
C ALA A 327 -7.99 14.04 4.86
N LYS A 328 -8.71 14.97 5.52
CA LYS A 328 -8.24 16.35 5.64
C LYS A 328 -6.86 16.35 6.29
N VAL A 329 -6.06 17.39 6.07
CA VAL A 329 -4.69 17.42 6.63
C VAL A 329 -4.67 17.31 8.16
N SER A 330 -5.71 17.79 8.84
CA SER A 330 -5.86 17.76 10.30
C SER A 330 -6.42 16.46 10.87
N GLU A 331 -6.98 15.58 10.05
CA GLU A 331 -7.67 14.38 10.50
C GLU A 331 -6.73 13.19 10.65
N SER A 332 -6.89 12.46 11.75
CA SER A 332 -6.23 11.16 11.92
C SER A 332 -6.94 10.09 11.08
N ILE A 333 -6.17 9.30 10.33
CA ILE A 333 -6.66 8.10 9.63
C ILE A 333 -7.15 7.00 10.59
N ALA A 334 -6.88 7.13 11.89
CA ALA A 334 -7.40 6.24 12.93
C ALA A 334 -8.78 6.68 13.46
N TRP A 335 -9.43 7.69 12.86
CA TRP A 335 -10.75 8.12 13.28
C TRP A 335 -11.85 7.11 12.89
N LEU A 336 -12.29 6.31 13.87
CA LEU A 336 -13.23 5.19 13.70
C LEU A 336 -14.50 5.54 12.92
N ARG A 337 -15.08 6.74 13.12
CA ARG A 337 -16.34 7.11 12.45
C ARG A 337 -16.18 7.36 10.95
N LYS A 338 -14.97 7.61 10.48
CA LYS A 338 -14.68 7.96 9.09
C LYS A 338 -13.92 6.87 8.34
N PHE A 339 -12.95 6.23 9.00
CA PHE A 339 -12.02 5.31 8.36
C PHE A 339 -12.24 3.88 8.83
N ASN A 340 -13.23 3.20 8.23
CA ASN A 340 -13.25 1.74 8.26
C ASN A 340 -12.43 1.22 7.06
N ILE A 341 -11.36 0.47 7.33
CA ILE A 341 -10.44 -0.01 6.30
C ILE A 341 -11.00 -1.25 5.61
N SER A 342 -11.81 -2.06 6.31
CA SER A 342 -12.43 -3.23 5.71
C SER A 342 -13.61 -2.87 4.81
N ASN A 343 -13.75 -3.60 3.70
CA ASN A 343 -14.95 -3.58 2.85
C ASN A 343 -15.90 -4.77 3.15
N GLY A 344 -15.69 -5.49 4.25
CA GLY A 344 -16.42 -6.71 4.61
C GLY A 344 -15.82 -8.00 4.04
N VAL A 345 -14.79 -7.90 3.20
CA VAL A 345 -14.03 -9.04 2.66
C VAL A 345 -12.54 -8.80 2.90
N GLU A 346 -11.98 -7.80 2.22
CA GLU A 346 -10.60 -7.37 2.38
C GLU A 346 -10.41 -6.63 3.71
N CYS A 347 -9.29 -6.90 4.38
CA CYS A 347 -8.94 -6.37 5.69
C CYS A 347 -10.01 -6.63 6.77
N ASP A 348 -10.91 -7.61 6.59
CA ASP A 348 -11.79 -8.03 7.68
C ASP A 348 -11.05 -9.00 8.62
N THR A 349 -10.33 -9.98 8.08
CA THR A 349 -9.41 -10.77 8.89
C THR A 349 -8.07 -10.06 8.92
N LEU A 350 -7.59 -9.74 10.12
CA LEU A 350 -6.38 -8.94 10.30
C LEU A 350 -5.16 -9.84 10.46
N ALA A 351 -4.07 -9.46 9.80
CA ALA A 351 -2.75 -10.04 9.97
C ALA A 351 -1.69 -8.95 10.06
N PHE A 352 -0.48 -9.35 10.45
CA PHE A 352 0.73 -8.54 10.34
C PHE A 352 1.50 -8.90 9.07
N ALA A 353 2.45 -8.07 8.68
CA ALA A 353 3.26 -8.20 7.47
C ALA A 353 4.01 -9.55 7.39
N ASN A 354 4.29 -10.19 8.53
CA ASN A 354 4.88 -11.52 8.58
C ASN A 354 3.86 -12.68 8.49
N GLY A 355 2.61 -12.39 8.16
CA GLY A 355 1.52 -13.36 8.05
C GLY A 355 0.90 -13.79 9.39
N LYS A 356 1.41 -13.32 10.53
CA LYS A 356 0.83 -13.65 11.84
C LYS A 356 -0.57 -13.04 11.97
N LEU A 357 -1.57 -13.85 12.28
CA LEU A 357 -2.95 -13.38 12.46
C LEU A 357 -3.07 -12.53 13.73
N PHE A 358 -3.89 -11.48 13.67
CA PHE A 358 -4.26 -10.68 14.83
C PHE A 358 -5.01 -11.50 15.88
N SER A 359 -5.75 -12.53 15.46
CA SER A 359 -6.48 -13.47 16.31
C SER A 359 -5.62 -14.58 16.92
N ASP A 360 -4.33 -14.63 16.60
CA ASP A 360 -3.40 -15.60 17.20
C ASP A 360 -3.27 -15.36 18.71
N VAL A 361 -3.30 -16.44 19.50
CA VAL A 361 -3.26 -16.38 20.98
C VAL A 361 -2.02 -15.69 21.55
N THR A 362 -0.94 -15.61 20.78
CA THR A 362 0.30 -14.95 21.17
C THR A 362 0.28 -13.44 20.86
N VAL A 363 -0.73 -12.95 20.13
CA VAL A 363 -0.98 -11.52 19.92
C VAL A 363 -1.83 -11.00 21.07
N THR A 364 -1.15 -10.56 22.13
CA THR A 364 -1.79 -10.02 23.34
C THR A 364 -1.96 -8.51 23.27
N ASP A 365 -2.85 -7.94 24.09
CA ASP A 365 -3.00 -6.48 24.22
C ASP A 365 -1.69 -5.78 24.61
N SER A 366 -0.83 -6.46 25.38
CA SER A 366 0.50 -5.94 25.73
C SER A 366 1.41 -5.86 24.50
N LEU A 367 1.36 -6.86 23.60
CA LEU A 367 2.12 -6.82 22.35
C LEU A 367 1.60 -5.72 21.42
N LEU A 368 0.28 -5.57 21.30
CA LEU A 368 -0.33 -4.51 20.50
C LEU A 368 0.06 -3.11 21.02
N SER A 369 0.05 -2.94 22.35
CA SER A 369 0.50 -1.69 22.99
C SER A 369 1.98 -1.42 22.72
N ALA A 370 2.84 -2.44 22.85
CA ALA A 370 4.27 -2.32 22.54
C ALA A 370 4.54 -1.95 21.08
N LEU A 371 3.81 -2.54 20.12
CA LEU A 371 3.93 -2.20 18.70
C LEU A 371 3.49 -0.76 18.41
N GLN A 372 2.42 -0.30 19.07
CA GLN A 372 1.93 1.08 18.96
C GLN A 372 2.94 2.08 19.53
N ASP A 373 3.53 1.78 20.69
CA ASP A 373 4.56 2.64 21.30
C ASP A 373 5.84 2.70 20.46
N LYS A 374 6.19 1.60 19.79
CA LYS A 374 7.28 1.53 18.80
C LYS A 374 6.99 2.23 17.46
N CYS A 375 5.86 2.92 17.33
CA CYS A 375 5.40 3.66 16.14
C CYS A 375 5.14 2.81 14.89
N TYR A 376 4.67 1.57 15.04
CA TYR A 376 4.21 0.77 13.91
C TYR A 376 2.70 0.97 13.68
N THR A 377 2.33 1.17 12.41
CA THR A 377 0.94 1.29 11.97
C THR A 377 0.41 -0.08 11.56
N PHE A 378 -0.67 -0.51 12.20
CA PHE A 378 -1.33 -1.79 11.94
C PHE A 378 -2.85 -1.67 12.14
N LEU A 379 -3.60 -2.69 11.74
CA LEU A 379 -5.04 -2.74 11.92
C LEU A 379 -5.42 -3.42 13.23
N ARG A 380 -6.48 -2.94 13.87
CA ARG A 380 -7.10 -3.53 15.06
C ARG A 380 -8.62 -3.57 14.93
N LYS A 381 -9.24 -4.44 15.73
CA LYS A 381 -10.69 -4.46 15.96
C LYS A 381 -11.02 -3.95 17.37
N PHE A 382 -12.26 -3.50 17.54
CA PHE A 382 -12.83 -3.13 18.84
C PHE A 382 -14.01 -4.05 19.14
N VAL A 383 -14.12 -4.51 20.39
CA VAL A 383 -15.23 -5.36 20.81
C VAL A 383 -16.55 -4.60 20.66
N GLY A 384 -17.53 -5.21 19.99
CA GLY A 384 -18.84 -4.61 19.75
C GLY A 384 -18.90 -3.54 18.65
N VAL A 385 -17.80 -3.32 17.92
CA VAL A 385 -17.77 -2.40 16.77
C VAL A 385 -17.36 -3.18 15.53
N ALA A 386 -18.24 -3.18 14.52
CA ALA A 386 -17.93 -3.79 13.23
C ALA A 386 -16.91 -2.94 12.46
N GLY A 387 -15.98 -3.62 11.78
CA GLY A 387 -14.95 -2.98 10.96
C GLY A 387 -13.53 -3.19 11.48
N SER A 388 -12.59 -2.64 10.72
CA SER A 388 -11.15 -2.74 10.94
C SER A 388 -10.55 -1.35 10.86
N PHE A 389 -9.77 -0.96 11.87
CA PHE A 389 -9.33 0.41 12.07
C PHE A 389 -7.82 0.47 12.28
N PHE A 390 -7.16 1.53 11.83
CA PHE A 390 -5.76 1.76 12.20
C PHE A 390 -5.62 1.94 13.71
N ASN A 391 -4.53 1.42 14.27
CA ASN A 391 -4.20 1.59 15.69
C ASN A 391 -3.96 3.06 16.04
N GLU A 392 -3.12 3.74 15.26
CA GLU A 392 -2.83 5.17 15.32
C GLU A 392 -2.27 5.61 13.94
N ASN A 393 -1.83 6.86 13.83
CA ASN A 393 -1.17 7.42 12.64
C ASN A 393 0.20 8.04 12.98
N ARG A 394 0.99 7.30 13.77
CA ARG A 394 2.30 7.73 14.31
C ARG A 394 3.37 7.79 13.23
N THR A 395 4.28 8.74 13.38
CA THR A 395 5.54 8.83 12.63
C THR A 395 6.70 8.34 13.50
N ALA A 396 7.86 8.07 12.89
CA ALA A 396 9.05 7.53 13.55
C ALA A 396 9.80 8.58 14.37
N ILE A 397 9.13 9.09 15.41
CA ILE A 397 9.66 10.06 16.37
C ILE A 397 9.01 9.90 17.74
N ALA A 398 9.64 10.42 18.79
CA ALA A 398 9.13 10.40 20.16
C ALA A 398 7.70 10.97 20.25
N ARG A 399 6.86 10.37 21.12
CA ARG A 399 5.46 10.78 21.31
C ARG A 399 5.33 12.22 21.84
N THR A 400 6.36 12.73 22.50
CA THR A 400 6.43 14.10 23.03
C THR A 400 6.71 15.16 21.97
N SER A 401 6.99 14.78 20.72
CA SER A 401 7.15 15.72 19.62
C SER A 401 5.79 16.20 19.11
N ASP A 402 5.69 17.49 18.80
CA ASP A 402 4.53 18.06 18.09
C ASP A 402 4.34 17.48 16.68
N TYR A 403 5.36 16.82 16.14
CA TYR A 403 5.36 16.18 14.83
C TYR A 403 5.20 14.66 14.91
N ALA A 404 4.67 14.15 16.02
CA ALA A 404 4.50 12.73 16.33
C ALA A 404 3.54 11.96 15.42
N TYR A 405 2.72 12.67 14.63
CA TYR A 405 1.65 12.08 13.84
C TYR A 405 1.57 12.63 12.41
N ILE A 406 1.03 11.80 11.51
CA ILE A 406 0.84 12.13 10.09
C ILE A 406 0.02 13.42 9.91
N ASN A 407 -1.08 13.57 10.64
CA ASN A 407 -1.99 14.72 10.51
C ASN A 407 -1.32 16.03 10.97
N ASP A 408 -0.48 15.98 11.99
CA ASP A 408 0.23 17.16 12.49
C ASP A 408 1.25 17.64 11.46
N ASN A 409 2.03 16.71 10.88
CA ASN A 409 2.98 17.00 9.80
C ASN A 409 2.29 17.54 8.55
N ARG A 410 1.17 16.94 8.11
CA ARG A 410 0.42 17.44 6.94
C ARG A 410 -0.15 18.85 7.18
N THR A 411 -0.64 19.12 8.39
CA THR A 411 -1.21 20.43 8.75
C THR A 411 -0.15 21.52 8.72
N ILE A 412 1.01 21.31 9.37
CA ILE A 412 2.09 22.31 9.35
C ILE A 412 2.66 22.49 7.94
N GLN A 413 2.85 21.41 7.16
CA GLN A 413 3.33 21.50 5.79
C GLN A 413 2.37 22.28 4.88
N LYS A 414 1.05 22.10 5.03
CA LYS A 414 0.06 22.89 4.28
C LYS A 414 0.14 24.38 4.64
N ALA A 415 0.28 24.70 5.93
CA ALA A 415 0.44 26.08 6.39
C ALA A 415 1.72 26.72 5.84
N THR A 416 2.87 26.05 5.98
CA THR A 416 4.17 26.53 5.47
C THR A 416 4.14 26.76 3.96
N ARG A 417 3.59 25.81 3.19
CA ARG A 417 3.46 25.95 1.73
C ARG A 417 2.58 27.14 1.37
N GLY A 418 1.42 27.28 2.03
CA GLY A 418 0.52 28.40 1.81
C GLY A 418 1.19 29.75 2.07
N VAL A 419 1.83 29.90 3.23
CA VAL A 419 2.56 31.12 3.59
C VAL A 419 3.72 31.41 2.62
N TYR A 420 4.46 30.39 2.18
CA TYR A 420 5.51 30.56 1.18
C TYR A 420 4.96 31.13 -0.13
N THR A 421 3.86 30.57 -0.64
CA THR A 421 3.26 31.02 -1.91
C THR A 421 2.76 32.46 -1.87
N SER A 422 2.39 32.99 -0.69
CA SER A 422 1.96 34.38 -0.56
C SER A 422 3.12 35.34 -0.30
N LEU A 423 4.10 34.95 0.52
CA LEU A 423 5.23 35.82 0.88
C LEU A 423 6.36 35.85 -0.16
N ILE A 424 6.44 34.88 -1.08
CA ILE A 424 7.54 34.82 -2.06
C ILE A 424 7.64 36.09 -2.93
N PHE A 425 6.53 36.78 -3.16
CA PHE A 425 6.51 38.03 -3.94
C PHE A 425 7.00 39.26 -3.15
N ASP A 426 7.08 39.15 -1.81
CA ASP A 426 7.63 40.20 -0.95
C ASP A 426 9.17 40.09 -0.83
N LEU A 427 9.76 38.99 -1.31
CA LEU A 427 11.21 38.78 -1.31
C LEU A 427 11.90 39.82 -2.23
N ASN A 428 12.95 40.47 -1.72
CA ASN A 428 13.63 41.61 -2.35
C ASN A 428 12.72 42.83 -2.60
N GLY A 429 11.54 42.87 -1.98
CA GLY A 429 10.67 44.03 -1.97
C GLY A 429 11.17 45.13 -1.03
N PRO A 430 10.79 46.40 -1.26
CA PRO A 430 11.13 47.50 -0.38
C PRO A 430 10.39 47.39 0.97
N LEU A 431 11.13 47.57 2.07
CA LEU A 431 10.57 47.68 3.41
C LEU A 431 10.60 49.14 3.85
N THR A 432 9.43 49.78 3.96
CA THR A 432 9.33 51.17 4.40
C THR A 432 9.56 51.25 5.91
N LEU A 433 10.42 52.19 6.33
CA LEU A 433 10.74 52.44 7.73
C LEU A 433 10.21 53.81 8.18
N ASN A 434 9.94 53.92 9.48
CA ASN A 434 9.69 55.19 10.14
C ASN A 434 11.00 55.97 10.31
N ALA A 435 10.90 57.25 10.68
CA ALA A 435 12.07 58.10 10.92
C ALA A 435 12.97 57.62 12.08
N ASP A 436 12.42 56.82 13.00
CA ASP A 436 13.15 56.20 14.12
C ASP A 436 13.86 54.88 13.73
N GLY A 437 13.76 54.46 12.46
CA GLY A 437 14.37 53.24 11.93
C GLY A 437 13.55 51.96 12.16
N THR A 438 12.38 52.04 12.81
CA THR A 438 11.46 50.90 12.96
C THR A 438 10.66 50.64 11.68
N LEU A 439 10.17 49.42 11.49
CA LEU A 439 9.30 49.08 10.37
C LEU A 439 8.00 49.89 10.42
N ALA A 440 7.61 50.47 9.28
CA ALA A 440 6.36 51.22 9.18
C ALA A 440 5.16 50.30 9.43
N ALA A 441 4.14 50.82 10.13
CA ALA A 441 2.95 50.05 10.46
C ALA A 441 2.20 49.53 9.22
N THR A 442 2.23 50.27 8.11
CA THR A 442 1.65 49.86 6.83
C THR A 442 2.40 48.67 6.20
N THR A 443 3.73 48.66 6.27
CA THR A 443 4.55 47.54 5.81
C THR A 443 4.26 46.28 6.63
N ILE A 444 4.19 46.41 7.95
CA ILE A 444 3.83 45.30 8.85
C ILE A 444 2.43 44.76 8.51
N ALA A 445 1.43 45.64 8.40
CA ALA A 445 0.05 45.22 8.11
C ALA A 445 -0.07 44.51 6.74
N SER A 446 0.67 44.97 5.73
CA SER A 446 0.71 44.32 4.42
C SER A 446 1.29 42.89 4.49
N LEU A 447 2.43 42.73 5.16
CA LEU A 447 3.11 41.43 5.30
C LEU A 447 2.30 40.44 6.15
N GLN A 448 1.66 40.95 7.22
CA GLN A 448 0.70 40.17 7.99
C GLN A 448 -0.47 39.72 7.10
N GLY A 449 -1.11 40.65 6.39
CA GLY A 449 -2.20 40.34 5.47
C GLY A 449 -1.83 39.26 4.44
N ASN A 450 -0.65 39.35 3.82
CA ASN A 450 -0.15 38.36 2.87
C ASN A 450 0.07 36.98 3.53
N SER A 451 0.60 36.95 4.76
CA SER A 451 0.84 35.70 5.50
C SER A 451 -0.45 35.00 5.92
N GLU A 452 -1.53 35.75 6.16
CA GLU A 452 -2.76 35.24 6.75
C GLU A 452 -3.72 34.58 5.74
N VAL A 453 -3.66 34.95 4.45
CA VAL A 453 -4.65 34.52 3.43
C VAL A 453 -4.89 33.00 3.46
N ASN A 454 -3.82 32.21 3.44
CA ASN A 454 -3.91 30.76 3.43
C ASN A 454 -4.33 30.19 4.80
N LEU A 455 -3.93 30.83 5.90
CA LEU A 455 -4.26 30.40 7.26
C LEU A 455 -5.76 30.63 7.56
N ILE A 456 -6.33 31.73 7.06
CA ILE A 456 -7.78 31.99 7.11
C ILE A 456 -8.54 30.89 6.38
N GLN A 457 -8.06 30.46 5.21
CA GLN A 457 -8.71 29.40 4.46
C GLN A 457 -8.65 28.07 5.22
N MET A 458 -7.52 27.74 5.86
CA MET A 458 -7.41 26.54 6.71
C MET A 458 -8.37 26.58 7.91
N ILE A 459 -8.62 27.74 8.53
CA ILE A 459 -9.67 27.86 9.56
C ILE A 459 -11.05 27.60 8.98
N ARG A 460 -11.37 28.18 7.80
CA ARG A 460 -12.66 27.96 7.12
C ARG A 460 -12.89 26.50 6.77
N ASP A 461 -11.83 25.79 6.39
CA ASP A 461 -11.87 24.37 6.06
C ASP A 461 -11.85 23.45 7.31
N SER A 462 -11.79 24.04 8.51
CA SER A 462 -11.69 23.36 9.81
C SER A 462 -10.44 22.51 9.96
N GLU A 463 -9.31 23.01 9.47
CA GLU A 463 -7.99 22.37 9.54
C GLU A 463 -7.11 23.00 10.64
N LEU A 464 -7.44 24.21 11.08
CA LEU A 464 -6.83 24.90 12.22
C LEU A 464 -7.92 25.42 13.16
N SER A 465 -7.62 25.46 14.46
CA SER A 465 -8.47 26.12 15.46
C SER A 465 -8.24 27.63 15.50
N ALA A 466 -6.98 28.06 15.40
CA ALA A 466 -6.59 29.47 15.40
C ALA A 466 -5.19 29.64 14.80
N TYR A 467 -4.85 30.88 14.43
CA TYR A 467 -3.50 31.28 14.09
C TYR A 467 -3.21 32.68 14.65
N GLN A 468 -1.92 33.04 14.70
CA GLN A 468 -1.48 34.41 14.96
C GLN A 468 -0.23 34.70 14.13
N VAL A 469 -0.19 35.84 13.44
CA VAL A 469 1.00 36.35 12.75
C VAL A 469 1.51 37.60 13.47
N ALA A 470 2.77 37.58 13.88
CA ALA A 470 3.40 38.68 14.60
C ALA A 470 4.73 39.08 13.93
N ILE A 471 4.92 40.39 13.78
CA ILE A 471 6.16 41.00 13.28
C ILE A 471 6.57 42.06 14.31
N ASN A 472 7.82 42.00 14.78
CA ASN A 472 8.33 43.00 15.72
C ASN A 472 8.76 44.26 14.94
N PRO A 473 8.17 45.44 15.18
CA PRO A 473 8.54 46.67 14.47
C PRO A 473 10.00 47.10 14.67
N ALA A 474 10.62 46.71 15.79
CA ALA A 474 11.98 47.12 16.16
C ALA A 474 13.09 46.26 15.52
N GLN A 475 12.77 45.38 14.56
CA GLN A 475 13.77 44.57 13.86
C GLN A 475 14.66 45.48 13.00
N ASN A 476 15.98 45.33 13.13
CA ASN A 476 16.96 46.11 12.36
C ASN A 476 17.22 45.47 11.00
N VAL A 477 16.26 45.63 10.07
CA VAL A 477 16.31 45.02 8.74
C VAL A 477 17.41 45.60 7.84
N LEU A 478 17.88 46.83 8.10
CA LEU A 478 18.93 47.49 7.31
C LEU A 478 20.32 46.91 7.55
N GLN A 479 20.62 46.48 8.77
CA GLN A 479 21.92 45.91 9.11
C GLN A 479 21.93 44.39 9.07
N THR A 480 20.80 43.76 9.42
CA THR A 480 20.70 42.28 9.47
C THR A 480 20.34 41.68 8.12
N GLU A 481 19.80 42.49 7.20
CA GLU A 481 19.22 42.03 5.92
C GLU A 481 18.16 40.93 6.11
N LEU A 482 17.55 40.86 7.31
CA LEU A 482 16.65 39.80 7.73
C LEU A 482 15.37 40.38 8.33
N LEU A 483 14.24 39.98 7.73
CA LEU A 483 12.90 40.21 8.29
C LEU A 483 12.42 38.91 8.95
N VAL A 484 12.00 38.98 10.21
CA VAL A 484 11.51 37.82 10.95
C VAL A 484 10.00 37.93 11.17
N ILE A 485 9.25 37.00 10.60
CA ILE A 485 7.81 36.85 10.81
C ILE A 485 7.57 35.63 11.69
N THR A 486 6.89 35.80 12.81
CA THR A 486 6.52 34.70 13.71
C THR A 486 5.07 34.31 13.46
N ILE A 487 4.83 33.03 13.18
CA ILE A 487 3.49 32.47 12.99
C ILE A 487 3.26 31.39 14.03
N ASN A 488 2.23 31.58 14.86
CA ASN A 488 1.77 30.58 15.82
C ASN A 488 0.50 29.93 15.28
N LEU A 489 0.42 28.60 15.31
CA LEU A 489 -0.73 27.83 14.84
C LEU A 489 -1.29 27.01 16.00
N VAL A 490 -2.62 26.98 16.12
CA VAL A 490 -3.33 26.07 17.03
C VAL A 490 -3.99 24.98 16.17
N PRO A 491 -3.47 23.74 16.19
CA PRO A 491 -4.03 22.65 15.40
C PRO A 491 -5.35 22.14 15.97
N ILE A 492 -6.11 21.40 15.16
CA ILE A 492 -7.31 20.69 15.63
C ILE A 492 -6.88 19.50 16.50
N GLY A 493 -7.43 19.40 17.71
CA GLY A 493 -7.15 18.28 18.61
C GLY A 493 -7.76 16.96 18.13
N THR A 494 -7.01 15.87 18.26
CA THR A 494 -7.51 14.50 18.03
C THR A 494 -7.81 13.81 19.36
N ALA A 495 -9.02 13.29 19.52
CA ALA A 495 -9.43 12.54 20.71
C ALA A 495 -8.82 11.12 20.73
N ARG A 496 -7.53 11.02 21.10
CA ARG A 496 -6.79 9.74 21.14
C ARG A 496 -7.16 8.87 22.34
N ASN A 497 -7.55 9.49 23.46
CA ASN A 497 -8.03 8.82 24.67
C ASN A 497 -9.29 9.53 25.18
N ILE A 498 -10.31 8.77 25.58
CA ILE A 498 -11.54 9.28 26.18
C ILE A 498 -11.77 8.52 27.49
N GLN A 499 -11.78 9.25 28.61
CA GLN A 499 -12.13 8.70 29.91
C GLN A 499 -13.52 9.19 30.31
N VAL A 500 -14.41 8.25 30.64
CA VAL A 500 -15.77 8.55 31.15
C VAL A 500 -15.85 8.07 32.59
N ASN A 501 -16.04 8.99 33.53
CA ASN A 501 -16.24 8.65 34.93
C ASN A 501 -17.72 8.32 35.14
N ILE A 502 -18.04 7.09 35.55
CA ILE A 502 -19.39 6.62 35.84
C ILE A 502 -19.43 5.98 37.22
N GLY A 503 -20.45 6.29 38.01
CA GLY A 503 -20.62 5.76 39.37
C GLY A 503 -22.08 5.75 39.81
N PHE A 504 -22.41 4.82 40.70
CA PHE A 504 -23.70 4.84 41.38
C PHE A 504 -23.68 5.91 42.46
N ASN A 505 -24.71 6.77 42.47
CA ASN A 505 -24.92 7.75 43.53
C ASN A 505 -26.24 7.48 44.23
N VAL A 506 -26.28 7.71 45.54
CA VAL A 506 -27.51 7.63 46.35
C VAL A 506 -28.52 8.73 45.99
N ALA A 507 -28.08 9.81 45.35
CA ALA A 507 -28.92 10.84 44.74
C ALA A 507 -28.16 11.54 43.59
N ILE A 508 -28.89 12.06 42.59
CA ILE A 508 -28.35 12.94 41.53
C ILE A 508 -28.73 14.37 41.94
N ASN A 509 -27.72 15.22 42.19
CA ASN A 509 -27.92 16.65 42.39
C ASN A 509 -27.73 17.41 41.08
#